data_AF-A0A950Z5B9-F1
#
_entry.id   AF-A0A950Z5B9-F1
#
_cell.length_a   1.000
_cell.length_b   1.000
_cell.length_c   1.000
_cell.angle_alpha   90.00
_cell.angle_beta   90.00
_cell.angle_gamma   90.00
#
_symmetry.space_group_name_H-M   'P 1'
#
loop_
_entity.id
_entity.type
_entity.pdbx_description
1 polymer ?
#
loop_
_entity_poly.entity_id
_entity_poly.type
_entity_poly.pdbx_seq_one_letter_code
_entity_poly.pdbx_strand_id
1 'polypeptide(L)'
;MRNKVENLFHDLGYLSTEARARYCSEVGITEQTRREVEALLAFDSCLTNSLDADLTHIASLALNGLDPQPIICGSYRLREIVGRGGMGTVYLAERIDGEVAHYVAIKLLRSGGDDPHARARFRAERQILASLSHPNIARLLDVGHRGDGQPYLVMEHVQGRPIDEYAEGLGIRQIIRLFLKVCT
;
A
#
# COMPACT_ATOMS: atom_id res chain seq x y z
N MET A 1 -11.80 -6.18 25.03
CA MET A 1 -11.55 -7.25 24.03
C MET A 1 -10.79 -6.73 22.80
N ARG A 2 -11.23 -5.65 22.13
CA ARG A 2 -10.61 -5.12 20.89
C ARG A 2 -9.10 -4.78 20.99
N ASN A 3 -8.65 -4.12 22.07
CA ASN A 3 -7.22 -3.79 22.26
C ASN A 3 -6.28 -5.01 22.41
N LYS A 4 -6.79 -6.18 22.80
CA LYS A 4 -5.93 -7.35 23.04
C LYS A 4 -5.56 -8.05 21.73
N VAL A 5 -6.46 -8.05 20.75
CA VAL A 5 -6.23 -8.61 19.41
C VAL A 5 -5.24 -7.77 18.62
N GLU A 6 -5.38 -6.44 18.64
CA GLU A 6 -4.45 -5.51 17.97
C GLU A 6 -3.01 -5.63 18.49
N ASN A 7 -2.83 -5.67 19.82
CA ASN A 7 -1.51 -5.85 20.41
C ASN A 7 -0.88 -7.20 20.03
N LEU A 8 -1.66 -8.29 20.09
CA LEU A 8 -1.19 -9.61 19.70
C LEU A 8 -0.84 -9.71 18.22
N PHE A 9 -1.59 -9.04 17.34
CA PHE A 9 -1.26 -8.98 15.91
C PHE A 9 0.08 -8.28 15.66
N HIS A 10 0.33 -7.14 16.33
CA HIS A 10 1.60 -6.44 16.22
C HIS A 10 2.78 -7.26 16.76
N ASP A 11 2.62 -7.91 17.90
CA ASP A 11 3.67 -8.71 18.53
C ASP A 11 4.00 -9.97 17.70
N LEU A 12 2.99 -10.60 17.11
CA LEU A 12 3.13 -11.85 16.35
C LEU A 12 3.48 -11.63 14.87
N GLY A 13 3.24 -10.42 14.33
CA GLY A 13 3.51 -10.08 12.94
C GLY A 13 4.95 -10.35 12.51
N TYR A 14 5.91 -10.16 13.42
CA TYR A 14 7.35 -10.31 13.16
C TYR A 14 7.93 -11.69 13.50
N LEU A 15 7.13 -12.61 14.04
CA LEU A 15 7.59 -13.92 14.49
C LEU A 15 7.37 -15.00 13.41
N SER A 16 8.26 -16.01 13.36
CA SER A 16 8.10 -17.19 12.50
C SER A 16 6.91 -18.06 12.94
N THR A 17 6.38 -18.89 12.05
CA THR A 17 5.23 -19.79 12.34
C THR A 17 5.45 -20.66 13.58
N GLU A 18 6.67 -21.16 13.78
CA GLU A 18 7.05 -21.97 14.94
C GLU A 18 7.11 -21.13 16.24
N ALA A 19 7.63 -19.89 16.16
CA ALA A 19 7.68 -18.96 17.28
C ALA A 19 6.29 -18.46 17.70
N ARG A 20 5.38 -18.26 16.73
CA ARG A 20 3.97 -17.90 16.97
C ARG A 20 3.23 -19.00 17.75
N ALA A 21 3.42 -20.26 17.37
CA ALA A 21 2.80 -21.40 18.05
C ALA A 21 3.24 -21.51 19.52
N ARG A 22 4.54 -21.29 19.79
CA ARG A 22 5.08 -21.28 21.15
C ARG A 22 4.52 -20.11 21.98
N TYR A 23 4.50 -18.89 21.44
CA TYR A 23 3.97 -17.70 22.12
C TYR A 23 2.48 -17.83 22.48
N CYS A 24 1.67 -18.36 21.57
CA CYS A 24 0.25 -18.61 21.83
C CYS A 24 0.02 -19.63 22.96
N SER A 25 0.92 -20.60 23.13
CA SER A 25 0.84 -21.60 24.21
C SER A 25 1.25 -21.03 25.58
N GLU A 26 2.19 -20.09 25.63
CA GLU A 26 2.70 -19.49 26.87
C GLU A 26 1.77 -18.41 27.44
N VAL A 27 1.09 -17.64 26.59
CA VAL A 27 0.28 -16.47 27.00
C VAL A 27 -1.15 -16.85 27.46
N GLY A 28 -1.56 -18.12 27.27
CA GLY A 28 -2.87 -18.60 27.74
C GLY A 28 -4.05 -17.87 27.07
N ILE A 29 -3.98 -17.69 25.76
CA ILE A 29 -4.98 -16.95 24.96
C ILE A 29 -6.21 -17.83 24.73
N THR A 30 -7.41 -17.24 24.71
CA THR A 30 -8.64 -17.98 24.39
C THR A 30 -8.66 -18.42 22.93
N GLU A 31 -9.28 -19.57 22.65
CA GLU A 31 -9.38 -20.14 21.30
C GLU A 31 -10.04 -19.18 20.30
N GLN A 32 -10.97 -18.34 20.75
CA GLN A 32 -11.61 -17.31 19.92
C GLN A 32 -10.64 -16.19 19.52
N THR A 33 -9.85 -15.67 20.46
CA THR A 33 -8.84 -14.63 20.16
C THR A 33 -7.70 -15.19 19.32
N ARG A 34 -7.29 -16.44 19.54
CA ARG A 34 -6.30 -17.13 18.70
C ARG A 34 -6.78 -17.21 17.24
N ARG A 35 -8.01 -17.66 17.00
CA ARG A 35 -8.59 -17.72 15.66
C ARG A 35 -8.69 -16.36 14.97
N GLU A 36 -9.06 -15.31 15.71
CA GLU A 36 -9.12 -13.95 15.16
C GLU A 36 -7.72 -13.46 14.74
N VAL A 37 -6.70 -13.65 15.57
CA VAL A 37 -5.32 -13.24 15.26
C VAL A 37 -4.73 -14.09 14.13
N GLU A 38 -4.98 -15.40 14.11
CA GLU A 38 -4.56 -16.28 13.01
C GLU A 38 -5.25 -15.92 11.69
N ALA A 39 -6.53 -15.53 11.72
CA ALA A 39 -7.22 -15.04 10.53
C ALA A 39 -6.61 -13.72 10.03
N LEU A 40 -6.26 -12.79 10.93
CA LEU A 40 -5.58 -11.54 10.58
C LEU A 40 -4.16 -11.78 10.04
N LEU A 41 -3.39 -12.69 10.63
CA LEU A 41 -2.05 -13.05 10.18
C LEU A 41 -2.07 -13.84 8.86
N ALA A 42 -3.04 -14.72 8.65
CA ALA A 42 -3.23 -15.43 7.38
C ALA A 42 -3.66 -14.46 6.26
N PHE A 43 -4.51 -13.48 6.59
CA PHE A 43 -4.83 -12.37 5.69
C PHE A 43 -3.57 -11.56 5.34
N ASP A 44 -2.75 -11.22 6.32
CA ASP A 44 -1.46 -10.52 6.11
C ASP A 44 -0.44 -11.35 5.31
N SER A 45 -0.39 -12.67 5.52
CA SER A 45 0.48 -13.57 4.74
C SER A 45 0.03 -13.69 3.27
N CYS A 46 -1.27 -13.58 3.02
CA CYS A 46 -1.80 -13.50 1.66
C CYS A 46 -1.41 -12.18 0.97
N LEU A 47 -1.23 -11.09 1.75
CA LEU A 47 -0.70 -9.81 1.26
C LEU A 47 0.75 -9.92 0.77
N THR A 48 1.56 -10.83 1.33
CA THR A 48 2.93 -11.13 0.87
C THR A 48 2.97 -12.02 -0.38
N ASN A 49 2.11 -13.03 -0.50
CA ASN A 49 2.19 -13.99 -1.62
C ASN A 49 1.86 -13.40 -3.01
N SER A 50 1.06 -12.33 -3.07
CA SER A 50 0.80 -11.63 -4.34
C SER A 50 2.00 -10.80 -4.82
N LEU A 51 2.92 -10.41 -3.93
CA LEU A 51 4.18 -9.73 -4.28
C LEU A 51 5.18 -10.70 -4.92
N ASP A 52 5.19 -11.96 -4.47
CA ASP A 52 6.01 -13.00 -5.09
C ASP A 52 5.58 -13.23 -6.53
N ALA A 53 4.29 -13.18 -6.86
CA ALA A 53 3.85 -13.42 -8.24
C ALA A 53 4.39 -12.37 -9.23
N ASP A 54 4.30 -11.07 -8.92
CA ASP A 54 4.77 -9.99 -9.81
C ASP A 54 6.31 -9.90 -9.84
N LEU A 55 6.99 -10.07 -8.69
CA LEU A 55 8.46 -10.12 -8.65
C LEU A 55 9.00 -11.37 -9.35
N THR A 56 8.35 -12.53 -9.20
CA THR A 56 8.71 -13.77 -9.90
C THR A 56 8.46 -13.63 -11.40
N HIS A 57 7.42 -12.90 -11.81
CA HIS A 57 7.17 -12.61 -13.22
C HIS A 57 8.26 -11.68 -13.80
N ILE A 58 8.63 -10.61 -13.10
CA ILE A 58 9.70 -9.70 -13.55
C ILE A 58 11.06 -10.39 -13.52
N ALA A 59 11.36 -11.18 -12.48
CA ALA A 59 12.59 -11.94 -12.36
C ALA A 59 12.68 -13.03 -13.42
N SER A 60 11.59 -13.74 -13.73
CA SER A 60 11.57 -14.74 -14.81
C SER A 60 11.73 -14.11 -16.19
N LEU A 61 11.18 -12.92 -16.45
CA LEU A 61 11.41 -12.18 -17.69
C LEU A 61 12.88 -11.76 -17.85
N ALA A 62 13.49 -11.23 -16.79
CA ALA A 62 14.90 -10.86 -16.77
C ALA A 62 15.83 -12.07 -16.94
N LEU A 63 15.52 -13.21 -16.30
CA LEU A 63 16.24 -14.48 -16.47
C LEU A 63 16.13 -15.03 -17.90
N ASN A 64 15.03 -14.75 -18.60
CA ASN A 64 14.80 -15.17 -19.98
C ASN A 64 15.35 -14.19 -21.03
N GLY A 65 16.08 -13.15 -20.62
CA GLY A 65 16.69 -12.17 -21.55
C GLY A 65 15.68 -11.33 -22.34
N LEU A 66 14.43 -11.25 -21.87
CA LEU A 66 13.41 -10.37 -22.41
C LEU A 66 13.49 -9.04 -21.68
N ASP A 67 13.64 -7.93 -22.41
CA ASP A 67 13.47 -6.61 -21.81
C ASP A 67 12.06 -6.54 -21.19
N PRO A 68 11.94 -6.25 -19.89
CA PRO A 68 10.63 -6.18 -19.26
C PRO A 68 9.84 -5.08 -19.94
N GLN A 69 8.72 -5.45 -20.58
CA GLN A 69 7.87 -4.46 -21.22
C GLN A 69 7.44 -3.40 -20.20
N PRO A 70 7.44 -2.12 -20.59
CA PRO A 70 7.02 -1.06 -19.69
C PRO A 70 5.58 -1.28 -19.25
N ILE A 71 5.34 -1.23 -17.94
CA ILE A 71 3.98 -1.38 -17.39
C ILE A 71 3.20 -0.09 -17.68
N ILE A 72 2.08 -0.23 -18.40
CA ILE A 72 1.21 0.88 -18.79
C ILE A 72 -0.11 0.82 -18.00
N CYS A 73 -0.55 1.98 -17.50
CA CYS A 73 -1.84 2.21 -16.87
C CYS A 73 -2.53 3.38 -17.57
N GLY A 74 -3.48 3.09 -18.47
CA GLY A 74 -4.11 4.15 -19.29
C GLY A 74 -3.07 4.94 -20.09
N SER A 75 -3.08 6.27 -19.94
CA SER A 75 -2.11 7.18 -20.57
C SER A 75 -0.78 7.30 -19.82
N TYR A 76 -0.47 6.41 -18.88
CA TYR A 76 0.69 6.54 -17.99
C TYR A 76 1.62 5.32 -18.08
N ARG A 77 2.92 5.59 -18.17
CA ARG A 77 3.98 4.59 -18.07
C ARG A 77 4.56 4.59 -16.67
N LEU A 78 4.52 3.44 -15.99
CA LEU A 78 5.15 3.29 -14.68
C LEU A 78 6.67 3.37 -14.79
N ARG A 79 7.29 4.00 -13.81
CA ARG A 79 8.73 4.13 -13.64
C ARG A 79 9.14 3.35 -12.38
N GLU A 80 9.69 4.04 -11.39
CA GLU A 80 10.16 3.44 -10.14
C GLU A 80 9.09 3.38 -9.05
N ILE A 81 9.32 2.55 -8.03
CA ILE A 81 8.47 2.47 -6.84
C ILE A 81 8.86 3.61 -5.89
N VAL A 82 7.89 4.41 -5.47
CA VAL A 82 8.09 5.50 -4.51
C VAL A 82 7.45 5.22 -3.14
N GLY A 83 6.64 4.17 -3.02
CA GLY A 83 6.07 3.77 -1.74
C GLY A 83 5.39 2.40 -1.77
N ARG A 84 5.31 1.75 -0.61
CA ARG A 84 4.65 0.45 -0.42
C ARG A 84 3.81 0.48 0.86
N GLY A 85 2.63 -0.12 0.82
CA GLY A 85 1.76 -0.25 2.00
C GLY A 85 0.76 -1.40 1.88
N GLY A 86 -0.06 -1.60 2.90
CA GLY A 86 -0.99 -2.74 2.97
C GLY A 86 -2.06 -2.78 1.86
N MET A 87 -2.34 -1.65 1.20
CA MET A 87 -3.36 -1.54 0.16
C MET A 87 -2.78 -1.60 -1.26
N GLY A 88 -1.46 -1.61 -1.43
CA GLY A 88 -0.83 -1.62 -2.75
C GLY A 88 0.54 -0.96 -2.81
N THR A 89 0.99 -0.72 -4.03
CA THR A 89 2.30 -0.14 -4.34
C THR A 89 2.11 1.16 -5.10
N VAL A 90 2.86 2.20 -4.71
CA VAL A 90 2.86 3.51 -5.36
C VAL A 90 4.08 3.63 -6.25
N TYR A 91 3.86 3.97 -7.51
CA TYR A 91 4.88 4.17 -8.52
C TYR A 91 4.93 5.64 -8.92
N LEU A 92 6.13 6.14 -9.18
CA LEU A 92 6.29 7.29 -10.06
C LEU A 92 5.88 6.86 -11.47
N ALA A 93 5.10 7.68 -12.16
CA ALA A 93 4.70 7.41 -13.53
C ALA A 93 4.76 8.68 -14.37
N GLU A 94 4.98 8.49 -15.66
CA GLU A 94 5.04 9.56 -16.65
C GLU A 94 3.86 9.44 -17.60
N ARG A 95 3.22 10.57 -17.88
CA ARG A 95 2.16 10.64 -18.89
C ARG A 95 2.75 10.53 -20.31
N ILE A 96 2.15 9.69 -21.15
CA ILE A 96 2.68 9.31 -22.48
C ILE A 96 1.73 9.59 -23.66
N ASP A 97 0.64 10.33 -23.45
CA ASP A 97 -0.35 10.66 -24.48
C ASP A 97 0.00 11.91 -25.32
N GLY A 98 1.21 12.46 -25.17
CA GLY A 98 1.69 13.60 -25.94
C GLY A 98 1.26 14.97 -25.40
N GLU A 99 0.46 15.00 -24.33
CA GLU A 99 0.20 16.21 -23.55
C GLU A 99 1.44 16.60 -22.71
N VAL A 100 1.39 17.77 -22.05
CA VAL A 100 2.50 18.26 -21.20
C VAL A 100 2.99 17.16 -20.27
N ALA A 101 4.29 16.84 -20.37
CA ALA A 101 4.93 15.80 -19.55
C ALA A 101 4.74 16.12 -18.06
N HIS A 102 3.91 15.31 -17.41
CA HIS A 102 3.59 15.45 -15.99
C HIS A 102 3.86 14.12 -15.30
N TYR A 103 4.71 14.17 -14.29
CA TYR A 103 4.92 13.05 -13.40
C TYR A 103 3.75 12.95 -12.43
N VAL A 104 3.23 11.75 -12.25
CA VAL A 104 2.13 11.44 -11.32
C VAL A 104 2.53 10.29 -10.42
N ALA A 105 1.87 10.18 -9.27
CA ALA A 105 1.98 9.00 -8.41
C ALA A 105 0.83 8.05 -8.74
N ILE A 106 1.13 6.81 -9.14
CA ILE A 106 0.12 5.79 -9.42
C ILE A 106 0.15 4.74 -8.33
N LYS A 107 -0.94 4.63 -7.56
CA LYS A 107 -1.13 3.55 -6.59
C LYS A 107 -1.81 2.38 -7.31
N LEU A 108 -1.03 1.33 -7.58
CA LEU A 108 -1.55 0.04 -7.99
C LEU A 108 -2.10 -0.67 -6.76
N LEU A 109 -3.38 -0.99 -6.80
CA LEU A 109 -4.02 -1.72 -5.71
C LEU A 109 -3.81 -3.20 -5.91
N ARG A 110 -3.70 -3.94 -4.80
CA ARG A 110 -3.59 -5.41 -4.88
C ARG A 110 -4.81 -5.96 -5.59
N SER A 111 -4.58 -6.76 -6.64
CA SER A 111 -5.64 -7.47 -7.33
C SER A 111 -6.07 -8.64 -6.46
N GLY A 112 -7.03 -8.41 -5.57
CA GLY A 112 -7.81 -9.51 -5.02
C GLY A 112 -8.78 -9.96 -6.11
N GLY A 113 -8.34 -10.81 -7.04
CA GLY A 113 -9.19 -11.33 -8.12
C GLY A 113 -10.54 -11.78 -7.56
N ASP A 114 -11.65 -11.37 -8.16
CA ASP A 114 -13.05 -11.55 -7.70
C ASP A 114 -13.35 -11.31 -6.21
N ASP A 115 -12.39 -10.88 -5.40
CA ASP A 115 -12.51 -10.74 -3.94
C ASP A 115 -13.45 -9.57 -3.65
N PRO A 116 -14.65 -9.85 -3.09
CA PRO A 116 -15.60 -8.81 -2.75
C PRO A 116 -15.02 -7.80 -1.75
N HIS A 117 -14.06 -8.19 -0.91
CA HIS A 117 -13.43 -7.31 0.07
C HIS A 117 -12.43 -6.34 -0.57
N ALA A 118 -11.59 -6.79 -1.52
CA ALA A 118 -10.72 -5.91 -2.30
C ALA A 118 -11.54 -4.87 -3.09
N ARG A 119 -12.64 -5.28 -3.72
CA ARG A 119 -13.57 -4.37 -4.42
C ARG A 119 -14.27 -3.39 -3.48
N ALA A 120 -14.63 -3.81 -2.28
CA ALA A 120 -15.22 -2.93 -1.26
C ALA A 120 -14.21 -1.88 -0.78
N ARG A 121 -12.97 -2.28 -0.50
CA ARG A 121 -11.88 -1.36 -0.12
C ARG A 121 -11.59 -0.35 -1.23
N PHE A 122 -11.50 -0.78 -2.49
CA PHE A 122 -11.32 0.12 -3.62
C PHE A 122 -12.42 1.18 -3.72
N ARG A 123 -13.69 0.75 -3.61
CA ARG A 123 -14.83 1.68 -3.64
C ARG A 123 -14.79 2.67 -2.48
N ALA A 124 -14.48 2.21 -1.27
CA ALA A 124 -14.37 3.06 -0.09
C ALA A 124 -13.24 4.08 -0.26
N GLU A 125 -12.06 3.64 -0.70
CA GLU A 125 -10.89 4.50 -0.87
C GLU A 125 -11.09 5.52 -1.98
N ARG A 126 -11.68 5.11 -3.12
CA ARG A 126 -12.09 6.04 -4.18
C ARG A 126 -13.07 7.09 -3.65
N GLN A 127 -14.10 6.69 -2.91
CA GLN A 127 -15.12 7.62 -2.42
C GLN A 127 -14.54 8.64 -1.44
N ILE A 128 -13.64 8.20 -0.55
CA ILE A 128 -12.94 9.06 0.40
C ILE A 128 -12.01 10.02 -0.35
N LEU A 129 -11.14 9.51 -1.23
CA LEU A 129 -10.18 10.36 -1.95
C LEU A 129 -10.86 11.35 -2.90
N ALA A 130 -12.00 11.00 -3.49
CA ALA A 130 -12.77 11.89 -4.34
C ALA A 130 -13.48 13.01 -3.57
N SER A 131 -13.78 12.81 -2.27
CA SER A 131 -14.41 13.84 -1.43
C SER A 131 -13.40 14.72 -0.69
N LEU A 132 -12.14 14.32 -0.63
CA LEU A 132 -11.08 15.07 0.03
C LEU A 132 -10.53 16.16 -0.89
N SER A 133 -10.78 17.42 -0.51
CA SER A 133 -10.15 18.59 -1.11
C SER A 133 -9.49 19.41 -0.01
N HIS A 134 -8.18 19.23 0.15
CA HIS A 134 -7.41 19.94 1.17
C HIS A 134 -5.98 20.21 0.65
N PRO A 135 -5.39 21.40 0.88
CA PRO A 135 -4.06 21.76 0.39
C PRO A 135 -2.93 20.83 0.88
N ASN A 136 -3.13 20.13 2.01
CA ASN A 136 -2.14 19.20 2.57
C ASN A 136 -2.42 17.73 2.24
N ILE A 137 -3.38 17.44 1.35
CA ILE A 137 -3.70 16.08 0.90
C ILE A 137 -3.43 16.02 -0.61
N ALA A 138 -2.61 15.05 -1.04
CA ALA A 138 -2.35 14.83 -2.46
C ALA A 138 -3.66 14.54 -3.20
N ARG A 139 -3.93 15.29 -4.27
CA ARG A 139 -5.20 15.22 -4.99
C ARG A 139 -5.30 13.95 -5.82
N LEU A 140 -6.49 13.37 -5.85
CA LEU A 140 -6.85 12.36 -6.83
C LEU A 140 -7.06 13.04 -8.19
N LEU A 141 -6.32 12.62 -9.21
CA LEU A 141 -6.38 13.15 -10.57
C LEU A 141 -7.29 12.30 -11.46
N ASP A 142 -7.15 10.97 -11.35
CA ASP A 142 -7.89 10.01 -12.17
C ASP A 142 -7.95 8.63 -11.50
N VAL A 143 -8.81 7.74 -12.01
CA VAL A 143 -8.95 6.34 -11.58
C VAL A 143 -9.19 5.44 -12.77
N GLY A 144 -8.61 4.24 -12.75
CA GLY A 144 -8.79 3.30 -13.85
C GLY A 144 -8.58 1.85 -13.47
N HIS A 145 -8.69 0.99 -14.48
CA HIS A 145 -8.36 -0.43 -14.39
C HIS A 145 -7.37 -0.76 -15.51
N ARG A 146 -6.37 -1.60 -15.21
CA ARG A 146 -5.45 -2.15 -16.20
C ARG A 146 -6.15 -3.20 -17.07
N GLY A 147 -5.48 -3.66 -18.13
CA GLY A 147 -6.04 -4.65 -19.06
C GLY A 147 -6.39 -5.99 -18.42
N ASP A 148 -5.79 -6.31 -17.28
CA ASP A 148 -6.07 -7.48 -16.43
C ASP A 148 -7.13 -7.21 -15.35
N GLY A 149 -7.78 -6.05 -15.37
CA GLY A 149 -8.78 -5.64 -14.39
C GLY A 149 -8.22 -5.10 -13.07
N GLN A 150 -6.90 -5.02 -12.90
CA GLN A 150 -6.30 -4.49 -11.68
C GLN A 150 -6.60 -2.98 -11.54
N PRO A 151 -7.23 -2.54 -10.43
CA PRO A 151 -7.56 -1.12 -10.24
C PRO A 151 -6.33 -0.29 -9.87
N TYR A 152 -6.31 0.96 -10.32
CA TYR A 152 -5.28 1.93 -9.99
C TYR A 152 -5.86 3.32 -9.73
N LEU A 153 -5.13 4.09 -8.92
CA LEU A 153 -5.44 5.49 -8.61
C LEU A 153 -4.30 6.37 -9.14
N VAL A 154 -4.64 7.44 -9.84
CA VAL A 154 -3.68 8.45 -10.32
C VAL A 154 -3.77 9.65 -9.40
N MET A 155 -2.64 10.01 -8.79
CA MET A 155 -2.56 11.06 -7.78
C MET A 155 -1.50 12.08 -8.14
N GLU A 156 -1.65 13.29 -7.58
CA GLU A 156 -0.61 14.30 -7.61
C GLU A 156 0.71 13.74 -7.06
N HIS A 157 1.80 13.93 -7.81
CA HIS A 157 3.14 13.56 -7.35
C HIS A 157 3.73 14.72 -6.54
N VAL A 158 3.94 14.49 -5.24
CA VAL A 158 4.56 15.47 -4.35
C VAL A 158 6.07 15.26 -4.34
N GLN A 159 6.81 16.21 -4.92
CA GLN A 159 8.26 16.25 -4.82
C GLN A 159 8.67 16.77 -3.45
N GLY A 160 8.86 15.87 -2.50
CA GLY A 160 9.20 16.21 -1.13
C GLY A 160 9.92 15.09 -0.40
N ARG A 161 10.19 15.32 0.89
CA ARG A 161 10.74 14.31 1.79
C ARG A 161 9.62 13.73 2.65
N PRO A 162 9.68 12.43 3.00
CA PRO A 162 8.81 11.85 4.02
C PRO A 162 8.81 12.69 5.30
N ILE A 163 7.64 12.86 5.90
CA ILE A 163 7.43 13.81 7.00
C ILE A 163 8.20 13.42 8.28
N ASP A 164 8.38 12.12 8.49
CA ASP A 164 9.18 11.50 9.54
C ASP A 164 10.66 11.80 9.34
N GLU A 165 11.20 11.57 8.14
CA GLU A 165 12.60 11.93 7.82
C GLU A 165 12.85 13.44 7.89
N TYR A 166 11.89 14.25 7.47
CA TYR A 166 11.98 15.70 7.56
C TYR A 166 11.97 16.17 9.03
N ALA A 167 11.30 15.44 9.92
CA ALA A 167 11.18 15.80 11.33
C ALA A 167 12.41 15.50 12.18
N GLU A 168 13.31 14.59 11.76
CA GLU A 168 14.48 14.16 12.54
C GLU A 168 15.42 15.31 12.96
N GLY A 169 15.49 16.38 12.16
CA GLY A 169 16.34 17.55 12.43
C GLY A 169 15.64 18.71 13.14
N LEU A 170 14.38 18.55 13.55
CA LEU A 170 13.54 19.65 14.03
C LEU A 170 13.45 19.70 15.57
N GLY A 171 13.42 20.92 16.12
CA GLY A 171 13.08 21.14 17.52
C GLY A 171 11.57 20.93 17.79
N ILE A 172 11.20 20.65 19.05
CA ILE A 172 9.82 20.34 19.45
C ILE A 172 8.77 21.36 18.96
N ARG A 173 9.09 22.67 18.98
CA ARG A 173 8.17 23.71 18.48
C ARG A 173 7.92 23.60 16.98
N GLN A 174 8.92 23.20 16.20
CA GLN A 174 8.77 23.00 14.75
C GLN A 174 7.98 21.73 14.44
N ILE A 175 8.21 20.65 15.20
CA ILE A 175 7.42 19.41 15.11
C ILE A 175 5.94 19.70 15.39
N ILE A 176 5.62 20.44 16.46
CA ILE A 176 4.22 20.81 16.77
C ILE A 176 3.59 21.63 15.63
N ARG A 177 4.33 22.58 15.03
CA ARG A 177 3.82 23.34 13.87
C ARG A 177 3.57 22.44 12.67
N LEU A 178 4.42 21.44 12.44
CA LEU A 178 4.24 20.46 11.37
C LEU A 178 3.01 19.59 11.62
N PHE A 179 2.83 19.11 12.85
CA PHE A 179 1.65 18.34 13.27
C PHE A 179 0.35 19.13 13.06
N LEU A 180 0.32 20.42 13.45
CA LEU A 180 -0.85 21.26 13.25
C LEU A 180 -1.27 21.37 11.77
N LYS A 181 -0.31 21.36 10.83
CA LYS A 181 -0.63 21.35 9.38
C LYS A 181 -1.25 20.03 8.91
N VAL A 182 -0.93 18.91 9.56
CA VAL A 182 -1.48 17.58 9.22
C VAL A 182 -2.90 17.41 9.76
N CYS A 183 -3.22 18.05 10.89
CA CYS A 183 -4.52 17.91 11.55
C CYS A 183 -5.58 18.94 11.12
N THR A 184 -5.23 19.90 10.28
CA THR A 184 -6.18 20.82 9.61
C THR A 184 -6.71 20.21 8.34
#